data_AF-A0A4V1ZVN8-F1
#
_entry.id   AF-A0A4V1ZVN8-F1
#
_cell.length_a   1.000
_cell.length_b   1.000
_cell.length_c   1.000
_cell.angle_alpha   90.00
_cell.angle_beta   90.00
_cell.angle_gamma   90.00
#
_symmetry.space_group_name_H-M   'P 1'
#
loop_
_entity.id
_entity.type
_entity.pdbx_description
1 polymer ?
#
loop_
_entity_poly.entity_id
_entity_poly.type
_entity_poly.pdbx_seq_one_letter_code
_entity_poly.pdbx_strand_id
1 'polypeptide(L)'
;MQATAYLQADGSLLVQAGSRAALVATASLEAPAQVLRKKLITSGVLLPEATYLLFTKDYLFKSANLAARIIVARSVNAQITW
;
A
#
# COMPACT_ATOMS: atom_id res chain seq x y z
N MET A 1 -9.85 14.17 -4.71
CA MET A 1 -8.90 13.19 -5.29
C MET A 1 -9.12 11.86 -4.58
N GLN A 2 -9.85 10.95 -5.22
CA GLN A 2 -10.13 9.60 -4.69
C GLN A 2 -8.92 8.71 -4.93
N ALA A 3 -8.51 7.94 -3.92
CA ALA A 3 -7.52 6.88 -4.09
C ALA A 3 -8.22 5.71 -4.80
N THR A 4 -7.71 5.30 -5.96
CA THR A 4 -8.34 4.25 -6.78
C THR A 4 -7.46 3.02 -6.79
N ALA A 5 -8.00 1.91 -6.30
CA ALA A 5 -7.36 0.60 -6.36
C ALA A 5 -8.32 -0.41 -7.00
N TYR A 6 -7.81 -1.22 -7.92
CA TYR A 6 -8.59 -2.23 -8.66
C TYR A 6 -8.14 -3.63 -8.27
N LEU A 7 -9.09 -4.45 -7.80
CA LEU A 7 -8.89 -5.87 -7.56
C LEU A 7 -9.01 -6.65 -8.86
N GLN A 8 -7.96 -7.39 -9.20
CA GLN A 8 -7.93 -8.29 -10.34
C GLN A 8 -8.55 -9.65 -9.95
N ALA A 9 -9.09 -10.36 -10.95
CA ALA A 9 -9.67 -11.70 -10.76
C ALA A 9 -8.66 -12.71 -10.19
N ASP A 10 -7.37 -12.51 -10.44
CA ASP A 10 -6.27 -13.33 -9.94
C ASP A 10 -5.89 -13.02 -8.46
N GLY A 11 -6.61 -12.10 -7.80
CA GLY A 11 -6.33 -11.69 -6.43
C GLY A 11 -5.20 -10.65 -6.29
N SER A 12 -4.61 -10.23 -7.42
CA SER A 12 -3.70 -9.08 -7.50
C SER A 12 -4.44 -7.75 -7.32
N LEU A 13 -3.76 -6.71 -6.81
CA LEU A 13 -4.36 -5.39 -6.62
C LEU A 13 -3.52 -4.32 -7.34
N LEU A 14 -4.13 -3.62 -8.29
CA LEU A 14 -3.53 -2.47 -8.95
C LEU A 14 -3.86 -1.21 -8.18
N VAL A 15 -2.85 -0.53 -7.65
CA VAL A 15 -3.01 0.76 -6.97
C VAL A 15 -2.56 1.84 -7.93
N GLN A 16 -3.43 2.78 -8.26
CA GLN A 16 -3.09 3.85 -9.19
C GLN A 16 -2.26 4.95 -8.53
N ALA A 17 -1.48 5.66 -9.34
CA ALA A 17 -0.83 6.90 -8.95
C ALA A 17 -1.86 7.91 -8.40
N GLY A 18 -1.49 8.65 -7.37
CA GLY A 18 -2.37 9.52 -6.59
C GLY A 18 -3.03 8.85 -5.38
N SER A 19 -2.91 7.52 -5.25
CA SER A 19 -3.40 6.81 -4.07
C SER A 19 -2.58 7.14 -2.83
N ARG A 20 -3.24 7.14 -1.67
CA ARG A 20 -2.62 7.46 -0.39
C ARG A 20 -2.42 6.19 0.43
N ALA A 21 -1.28 6.10 1.10
CA ALA A 21 -0.95 5.10 2.10
C ALA A 21 -0.63 5.77 3.43
N ALA A 22 -0.86 5.09 4.55
CA ALA A 22 -0.51 5.60 5.87
C ALA A 22 1.00 5.85 5.95
N LEU A 23 1.42 6.94 6.60
CA LEU A 23 2.84 7.33 6.73
C LEU A 23 3.61 6.41 7.68
N VAL A 24 2.99 6.02 8.78
CA VAL A 24 3.61 5.22 9.84
C VAL A 24 3.16 3.77 9.71
N ALA A 25 4.12 2.87 9.56
CA ALA A 25 3.86 1.44 9.74
C ALA A 25 3.83 1.12 11.23
N THR A 26 2.75 0.51 11.69
CA THR A 26 2.69 -0.07 13.04
C THR A 26 3.75 -1.17 13.17
N ALA A 27 4.34 -1.31 14.36
CA ALA A 27 5.36 -2.34 14.65
C ALA A 27 4.86 -3.77 14.42
N SER A 28 3.54 -3.97 14.35
CA SER A 28 2.88 -5.24 14.02
C SER A 28 2.92 -5.59 12.52
N LEU A 29 3.51 -4.75 11.67
CA LEU A 29 3.67 -5.06 10.25
C LEU A 29 4.77 -6.10 10.06
N GLU A 30 4.43 -7.24 9.45
CA GLU A 30 5.40 -8.32 9.21
C GLU A 30 6.61 -7.85 8.39
N ALA A 31 7.78 -8.41 8.71
CA ALA A 31 9.06 -8.11 8.05
C ALA A 31 9.00 -8.05 6.51
N PRO A 32 8.37 -9.00 5.77
CA PRO A 32 8.28 -8.93 4.31
C PRO A 32 7.56 -7.67 3.79
N ALA A 33 6.51 -7.20 4.48
CA ALA A 33 5.80 -5.99 4.10
C ALA A 33 6.64 -4.73 4.39
N GLN A 34 7.41 -4.71 5.47
CA GLN A 34 8.36 -3.62 5.74
C GLN A 34 9.45 -3.51 4.66
N VAL A 35 10.00 -4.65 4.22
CA VAL A 35 11.02 -4.69 3.16
C VAL A 35 10.44 -4.17 1.84
N LEU A 36 9.24 -4.62 1.46
CA LEU A 36 8.58 -4.16 0.24
C LEU A 36 8.30 -2.65 0.30
N ARG A 37 7.82 -2.15 1.44
CA ARG A 37 7.55 -0.72 1.64
C ARG A 37 8.81 0.13 1.51
N LYS A 38 9.91 -0.27 2.16
CA LYS A 38 11.21 0.41 2.00
C LYS A 38 11.63 0.41 0.54
N LYS A 39 11.51 -0.72 -0.16
CA LYS A 39 11.84 -0.84 -1.58
C LYS A 39 11.01 0.11 -2.45
N LEU A 40 9.70 0.24 -2.19
CA LEU A 40 8.82 1.15 -2.89
C LEU A 40 9.17 2.62 -2.66
N ILE A 41 9.58 2.97 -1.44
CA ILE A 41 10.05 4.32 -1.10
C ILE A 41 11.38 4.61 -1.81
N THR A 42 12.35 3.70 -1.72
CA THR A 42 13.64 3.82 -2.41
C THR A 42 13.49 3.88 -3.93
N SER A 43 12.52 3.15 -4.49
CA SER A 43 12.22 3.18 -5.92
C SER A 43 11.46 4.44 -6.36
N GLY A 44 11.07 5.32 -5.42
CA GLY A 44 10.30 6.53 -5.69
C GLY A 44 8.84 6.29 -6.06
N VAL A 45 8.31 5.08 -5.87
CA VAL A 45 6.89 4.74 -6.08
C VAL A 45 6.04 5.29 -4.94
N LEU A 46 6.55 5.22 -3.71
CA LEU A 46 5.94 5.82 -2.53
C LEU A 46 6.76 7.04 -2.11
N LEU A 47 6.12 8.21 -2.08
CA LEU A 47 6.73 9.44 -1.60
C LEU A 47 6.12 9.86 -0.27
N PRO A 48 6.93 10.10 0.78
CA PRO A 48 6.43 10.64 2.03
C PRO A 48 5.98 12.08 1.84
N GLU A 49 4.67 12.28 1.94
CA GLU A 49 4.02 13.58 2.11
C GLU A 49 3.78 13.81 3.62
N ALA A 50 3.63 15.08 4.02
CA ALA A 50 3.65 15.52 5.42
C ALA A 50 2.88 14.63 6.43
N THR A 51 1.77 14.02 6.03
CA THR A 51 0.93 13.15 6.88
C THR A 51 0.63 11.76 6.29
N TYR A 52 1.02 11.47 5.05
CA TYR A 52 0.73 10.21 4.35
C TYR A 52 1.82 9.88 3.34
N LEU A 53 1.90 8.64 2.87
CA LEU A 53 2.67 8.31 1.68
C LEU A 53 1.78 8.44 0.45
N LEU A 54 2.29 9.04 -0.62
CA LEU A 54 1.61 9.14 -1.91
C LEU A 54 2.22 8.16 -2.90
N PHE A 55 1.38 7.36 -3.55
CA PHE A 55 1.78 6.60 -4.72
C PHE A 55 1.96 7.56 -5.89
N THR A 56 3.18 7.70 -6.40
CA THR A 56 3.46 8.56 -7.57
C THR A 56 3.35 7.82 -8.89
N LYS A 57 3.31 6.49 -8.83
CA LYS A 57 3.23 5.59 -9.97
C LYS A 57 2.24 4.48 -9.67
N ASP A 58 1.62 3.97 -10.73
CA ASP A 58 0.77 2.81 -10.63
C ASP A 58 1.61 1.60 -10.21
N TYR A 59 1.10 0.82 -9.26
CA TYR A 59 1.81 -0.34 -8.75
C TYR A 59 0.87 -1.54 -8.64
N LEU A 60 1.23 -2.62 -9.32
CA LEU A 60 0.52 -3.89 -9.25
C LEU A 60 1.11 -4.74 -8.12
N PHE A 61 0.34 -4.91 -7.06
CA PHE A 61 0.65 -5.86 -6.00
C PHE A 61 0.20 -7.26 -6.40
N LYS A 62 1.06 -8.25 -6.14
CA LYS A 62 0.77 -9.68 -6.36
C LYS A 62 -0.41 -10.22 -5.53
N SER A 63 -0.80 -9.51 -4.47
CA SER A 63 -1.93 -9.88 -3.63
C SER A 63 -2.57 -8.64 -3.03
N ALA A 64 -3.89 -8.58 -3.05
CA ALA A 64 -4.68 -7.51 -2.43
C ALA A 64 -4.46 -7.40 -0.91
N ASN A 65 -4.23 -8.53 -0.24
CA ASN A 65 -3.96 -8.52 1.20
C ASN A 65 -2.61 -7.83 1.49
N LEU A 66 -1.59 -8.11 0.67
CA LEU A 66 -0.29 -7.45 0.78
C LEU A 66 -0.43 -5.94 0.52
N ALA A 67 -1.20 -5.56 -0.49
CA ALA A 67 -1.46 -4.16 -0.81
C ALA A 67 -2.19 -3.43 0.32
N ALA A 68 -3.26 -4.03 0.87
CA ALA A 68 -4.00 -3.47 2.00
C ALA A 68 -3.09 -3.24 3.22
N ARG A 69 -2.20 -4.18 3.52
CA ARG A 69 -1.23 -4.04 4.62
C ARG A 69 -0.21 -2.91 4.38
N ILE A 70 0.17 -2.65 3.13
CA ILE A 70 1.07 -1.54 2.76
C ILE A 70 0.33 -0.20 2.82
N ILE A 71 -0.89 -0.14 2.29
CA ILE A 71 -1.74 1.05 2.25
C ILE A 71 -2.16 1.47 3.66
N VAL A 72 -2.70 0.54 4.44
CA VAL A 72 -3.16 0.81 5.82
C VAL A 72 -1.98 0.82 6.80
N ALA A 73 -0.83 0.26 6.41
CA ALA A 73 0.39 0.18 7.23
C ALA A 73 0.17 -0.50 8.61
N ARG A 74 -0.87 -1.33 8.70
CA ARG A 74 -1.19 -2.17 9.86
C ARG A 74 -1.53 -3.57 9.40
N SER A 75 -1.41 -4.54 10.30
CA SER A 75 -2.00 -5.87 10.07
C SER A 75 -3.52 -5.69 10.14
N VAL A 76 -4.16 -5.55 8.98
CA VAL A 76 -5.61 -5.58 8.86
C VAL A 76 -5.99 -6.95 8.37
N ASN A 77 -6.80 -7.67 9.14
CA ASN A 77 -7.66 -8.66 8.53
C ASN A 77 -8.55 -7.89 7.56
N ALA A 78 -8.50 -8.23 6.27
CA ALA A 78 -9.27 -7.60 5.19
C ALA A 78 -10.81 -7.74 5.34
N GLN A 79 -11.28 -8.06 6.54
CA GLN A 79 -12.68 -8.35 6.87
C GLN A 79 -13.38 -7.19 7.58
N ILE A 80 -12.69 -6.11 7.94
CA ILE A 80 -13.32 -5.00 8.69
C ILE A 80 -13.03 -3.66 8.02
N THR A 81 -14.03 -3.28 7.23
CA THR A 81 -14.43 -1.93 6.81
C THR A 81 -13.68 -1.31 5.63
N TRP A 82 -14.39 -1.25 4.50
CA TRP A 82 -14.14 -0.48 3.29
C TRP A 82 -14.86 0.87 3.37
#